data_AF-A0A971GHK4-F1
#
_entry.id   AF-A0A971GHK4-F1
#
_cell.length_a   1.000
_cell.length_b   1.000
_cell.length_c   1.000
_cell.angle_alpha   90.00
_cell.angle_beta   90.00
_cell.angle_gamma   90.00
#
_symmetry.space_group_name_H-M   'P 1'
#
loop_
_entity.id
_entity.type
_entity.pdbx_description
1 polymer ?
#
loop_
_entity_poly.entity_id
_entity_poly.type
_entity_poly.pdbx_seq_one_letter_code
_entity_poly.pdbx_strand_id
1 'polypeptide(L)' 'MSGFWDKEEIMGKIVKNSREEIHIKKVSKNNRDYLDIRTFWYDANDESFKPSQKGVAIPMDLVSELKDIINSVDES' A
#
# COMPACT_ATOMS: atom_id res chain seq x y z
N MET A 1 9.02 -8.95 -13.59
CA MET A 1 7.86 -9.33 -12.75
C MET A 1 6.63 -8.69 -13.37
N SER A 2 5.65 -9.47 -13.82
CA SER A 2 4.39 -8.94 -14.31
C SER A 2 3.66 -8.29 -13.14
N GLY A 3 3.66 -6.95 -13.11
CA GLY A 3 2.87 -6.21 -12.12
C GLY A 3 1.42 -6.65 -12.24
N PHE A 4 0.81 -7.04 -11.12
CA PHE A 4 -0.64 -7.31 -11.08
C PHE A 4 -1.45 -6.06 -11.48
N TRP A 5 -0.86 -4.88 -11.27
CA TRP A 5 -1.37 -3.56 -11.60
C TRP A 5 -0.80 -3.07 -12.94
N ASP A 6 -1.63 -2.33 -13.68
CA ASP A 6 -1.23 -1.73 -14.96
C ASP A 6 -0.33 -0.51 -14.71
N LYS A 7 -0.55 0.20 -13.60
CA LYS A 7 0.25 1.33 -13.14
C LYS A 7 0.41 1.28 -11.63
N GLU A 8 1.59 1.64 -11.12
CA GLU A 8 1.88 1.74 -9.70
C GLU A 8 2.68 3.01 -9.42
N GLU A 9 2.29 3.76 -8.39
CA GLU A 9 2.94 4.99 -7.94
C GLU A 9 3.05 4.97 -6.41
N ILE A 10 4.27 5.00 -5.88
CA ILE A 10 4.49 4.98 -4.42
C ILE A 10 4.19 6.36 -3.86
N MET A 11 3.22 6.44 -2.95
CA MET A 11 2.84 7.68 -2.25
C MET A 11 3.63 7.85 -0.96
N GLY A 12 3.96 6.74 -0.29
CA GLY A 12 4.70 6.77 0.96
C GLY A 12 5.03 5.38 1.48
N LYS A 13 5.90 5.35 2.49
CA LYS A 13 6.33 4.13 3.17
C LYS A 13 6.38 4.37 4.67
N ILE A 14 5.98 3.37 5.44
CA ILE A 14 6.04 3.38 6.90
C ILE A 14 6.92 2.19 7.33
N VAL A 15 8.03 2.48 7.99
CA VAL A 15 8.91 1.43 8.54
C VAL A 15 8.24 0.85 9.78
N LYS A 16 7.86 -0.43 9.73
CA LYS A 16 7.20 -1.10 10.85
C LYS A 16 8.21 -1.73 11.79
N ASN A 17 9.28 -2.30 11.25
CA ASN A 17 10.45 -2.82 11.96
C ASN A 17 11.60 -3.04 10.97
N SER A 18 12.72 -3.63 11.43
CA SER A 18 13.92 -3.89 10.60
C SER A 18 13.71 -4.87 9.43
N ARG A 19 12.56 -5.56 9.36
CA ARG A 19 12.26 -6.55 8.32
C ARG A 19 10.95 -6.32 7.58
N GLU A 20 10.14 -5.34 8.00
CA GLU A 20 8.84 -5.05 7.41
C GLU A 20 8.63 -3.55 7.19
N GLU A 21 8.12 -3.20 6.02
CA GLU A 21 7.64 -1.87 5.66
C GLU A 21 6.18 -1.95 5.22
N ILE A 22 5.39 -0.92 5.47
CA ILE A 22 4.07 -0.75 4.86
C ILE A 22 4.25 0.24 3.72
N HIS A 23 3.96 -0.18 2.49
CA HIS A 23 3.97 0.71 1.33
C HIS A 23 2.54 1.12 1.02
N ILE A 24 2.36 2.42 0.83
CA ILE A 24 1.11 3.03 0.39
C ILE A 24 1.32 3.47 -1.05
N LYS A 25 0.55 2.89 -1.97
CA LYS A 25 0.69 3.10 -3.40
C LYS A 25 -0.65 3.50 -4.02
N LYS A 26 -0.61 4.41 -4.98
CA LYS A 26 -1.71 4.60 -5.93
C LYS A 26 -1.49 3.63 -7.08
N VAL A 27 -2.46 2.78 -7.37
CA VAL A 27 -2.35 1.74 -8.40
C VAL A 27 -3.57 1.75 -9.30
N SER A 28 -3.41 1.31 -10.55
CA SER A 28 -4.51 1.24 -11.52
C SER A 28 -4.64 -0.15 -12.11
N LYS A 29 -5.87 -0.62 -12.33
CA LYS A 29 -6.17 -1.86 -13.04
C LYS A 29 -7.46 -1.74 -13.81
N ASN A 30 -7.45 -2.12 -15.10
CA ASN A 30 -8.64 -2.09 -15.96
C ASN A 30 -9.37 -0.73 -15.90
N ASN A 31 -8.61 0.37 -15.98
CA ASN A 31 -9.11 1.74 -15.94
C ASN A 31 -9.82 2.14 -14.62
N ARG A 32 -9.53 1.44 -13.51
CA ARG A 32 -9.95 1.79 -12.16
C ARG A 32 -8.73 2.05 -11.29
N ASP A 33 -8.80 3.10 -10.48
CA ASP A 33 -7.74 3.49 -9.54
C ASP A 33 -8.05 2.97 -8.13
N TYR A 34 -6.99 2.60 -7.42
CA TYR A 34 -7.02 2.08 -6.07
C TYR A 34 -5.88 2.67 -5.24
N LEU A 35 -6.09 2.75 -3.93
CA LEU A 35 -5.07 2.92 -2.93
C LEU A 35 -4.70 1.53 -2.38
N ASP A 36 -3.52 1.01 -2.73
CA ASP A 36 -2.98 -0.24 -2.18
C ASP A 36 -2.14 0.08 -0.95
N ILE A 37 -2.57 -0.45 0.20
CA ILE A 37 -1.86 -0.39 1.47
C ILE A 37 -1.42 -1.82 1.80
N ARG A 38 -0.12 -2.09 1.71
CA ARG A 38 0.39 -3.46 1.79
C ARG A 38 1.68 -3.54 2.58
N THR A 39 1.81 -4.61 3.36
CA THR A 39 3.05 -4.95 4.05
C THR A 39 4.01 -5.61 3.09
N PHE A 40 5.24 -5.11 3.06
CA PHE A 40 6.38 -5.65 2.37
C PHE A 40 7.35 -6.22 3.39
N TRP A 41 7.95 -7.37 3.08
CA TRP A 41 8.96 -8.01 3.90
C TRP A 41 10.32 -7.93 3.19
N TYR A 42 11.38 -7.78 3.97
CA TYR A 42 12.74 -7.74 3.45
C TYR A 42 13.22 -9.16 3.12
N ASP A 43 13.56 -9.40 1.85
CA ASP A 43 14.22 -10.61 1.39
C ASP A 43 15.74 -10.43 1.46
N ALA A 44 16.38 -11.11 2.40
CA ALA A 44 17.82 -11.02 2.57
C ALA A 44 18.63 -11.62 1.40
N ASN A 45 18.02 -12.48 0.57
CA ASN A 45 18.72 -13.09 -0.56
C ASN A 45 18.75 -12.17 -1.79
N ASP A 46 17.74 -11.31 -1.92
CA ASP A 46 17.51 -10.43 -3.07
C ASP A 46 17.70 -8.95 -2.68
N GLU A 47 18.17 -8.70 -1.45
CA GLU A 47 18.36 -7.40 -0.79
C GLU A 47 17.22 -6.39 -1.08
N SER A 48 15.98 -6.89 -1.13
CA SER A 48 14.84 -6.12 -1.61
C SER A 48 13.56 -6.41 -0.84
N PHE A 49 12.68 -5.42 -0.81
CA PHE A 49 11.37 -5.54 -0.19
C PHE A 49 10.37 -6.18 -1.16
N LYS A 50 9.76 -7.28 -0.74
CA LYS A 50 8.76 -8.02 -1.51
C LYS A 50 7.37 -7.86 -0.91
N PRO A 51 6.32 -7.71 -1.74
CA PRO A 51 4.96 -7.60 -1.24
C PRO A 51 4.54 -8.89 -0.54
N SER A 52 3.84 -8.77 0.59
CA SER A 52 3.17 -9.89 1.23
C SER A 52 1.70 -9.97 0.82
N GLN A 53 1.06 -11.10 1.16
CA GLN A 53 -0.39 -11.23 1.06
C GLN A 53 -1.16 -10.32 2.03
N LYS A 54 -0.48 -9.76 3.05
CA LYS A 54 -1.08 -8.83 4.02
C LYS A 54 -1.17 -7.43 3.40
N GLY A 55 -2.34 -7.07 2.92
CA GLY A 55 -2.62 -5.75 2.39
C GLY A 55 -4.05 -5.64 1.91
N VAL A 56 -4.49 -4.40 1.69
CA VAL A 56 -5.83 -4.07 1.19
C VAL A 56 -5.69 -3.09 0.03
N ALA A 57 -6.51 -3.29 -1.01
CA ALA A 57 -6.68 -2.34 -2.09
C ALA A 57 -8.04 -1.68 -1.91
N ILE A 58 -8.03 -0.36 -1.74
CA ILE A 58 -9.21 0.46 -1.48
C ILE A 58 -9.54 1.21 -2.77
N PRO A 59 -10.74 1.07 -3.34
CA PRO A 59 -11.18 1.87 -4.48
C PRO A 59 -10.99 3.37 -4.22
N MET A 60 -10.49 4.11 -5.21
CA MET A 60 -10.11 5.52 -5.03
C MET A 60 -11.29 6.43 -4.61
N ASP A 61 -12.52 6.05 -4.98
CA ASP A 61 -13.77 6.72 -4.59
C ASP A 61 -14.09 6.60 -3.09
N LEU A 62 -13.57 5.58 -2.40
CA LEU A 62 -13.75 5.38 -0.95
C LEU A 62 -12.62 5.96 -0.10
N VAL A 63 -11.58 6.55 -0.72
CA VAL A 63 -10.41 7.06 0.01
C VAL A 63 -10.76 8.26 0.89
N SER A 64 -11.71 9.10 0.47
CA SER A 64 -12.18 10.22 1.29
C SER A 64 -12.80 9.74 2.61
N GLU A 65 -13.65 8.72 2.56
CA GLU A 65 -14.27 8.13 3.75
C GLU A 65 -13.22 7.48 4.67
N LEU A 66 -12.26 6.74 4.09
CA LEU A 66 -11.12 6.20 4.85
C LEU A 66 -10.37 7.31 5.59
N LYS A 67 -10.11 8.43 4.93
CA LYS A 67 -9.38 9.56 5.51
C LYS A 67 -10.13 10.15 6.70
N ASP A 68 -11.45 10.33 6.58
CA ASP A 68 -12.29 10.85 7.66
C ASP A 68 -12.26 9.93 8.88
N ILE A 69 -12.34 8.60 8.66
CA ILE A 69 -12.21 7.60 9.73
C ILE A 69 -10.83 7.68 10.40
N ILE A 70 -9.75 7.72 9.62
CA ILE A 70 -8.39 7.82 10.17
C ILE A 70 -8.20 9.10 10.99
N ASN A 71 -8.67 10.24 10.49
CA ASN A 71 -8.57 11.52 11.22
C ASN A 71 -9.30 11.44 12.57
N SER A 72 -10.45 10.78 12.64
CA SER A 72 -11.17 10.60 13.91
C SER A 72 -10.40 9.78 14.96
N VAL A 73 -9.44 8.95 14.53
CA VAL A 73 -8.56 8.17 15.42
C VAL A 73 -7.37 9.00 15.92
N ASP A 74 -6.90 9.97 15.12
CA ASP A 74 -5.75 10.83 15.47
C ASP A 74 -6.13 11.93 16.47
N GLU A 75 -7.41 12.31 16.55
CA GLU A 75 -7.93 13.30 17.52
C GLU A 75 -8.14 12.72 18.95
N SER A 76 -7.60 11.54 19.26
CA SER A 76 -7.71 10.85 20.56
C SER A 76 -6.47 11.01 21.46
#